data_AF-A0AA36N2F2-F1
#
_entry.id   AF-A0AA36N2F2-F1
#
_cell.length_a   1.000
_cell.length_b   1.000
_cell.length_c   1.000
_cell.angle_alpha   90.00
_cell.angle_beta   90.00
_cell.angle_gamma   90.00
#
_symmetry.space_group_name_H-M   'P 1'
#
loop_
_entity.id
_entity.type
_entity.pdbx_description
1 polymer ?
#
loop_
_entity_poly.entity_id
_entity_poly.type
_entity_poly.pdbx_seq_one_letter_code
_entity_poly.pdbx_strand_id
1 'polypeptide(L)'
;MPYLKDDRVNALLPAVQKLPKVSSAWEEFAKVWARCGLPHQALSLALIGPVFIAGPPEPLLDTASRIRAQDPNLFQLVFAGEVGLELESFESQASAEERLAALRKSEIDEEGGIIFKAGAPVAERLKLKYLEKEDFLGFLTDATKEPEKAEISEAQELQAISQAALERLEELTPLAPEIAKVKAEYEAQGSSEPSIAYGRPSQALQEVAQLFPHLVTLGGCVPPA
;
A
#
# COMPACT_ATOMS: atom_id res chain seq x y z
N MET A 1 -2.44 -9.34 2.53
CA MET A 1 -1.11 -9.97 2.66
C MET A 1 -0.22 -8.97 3.38
N PRO A 2 0.43 -9.34 4.50
CA PRO A 2 1.31 -8.43 5.23
C PRO A 2 2.46 -7.94 4.36
N TYR A 3 2.83 -6.68 4.60
CA TYR A 3 3.93 -6.01 3.91
C TYR A 3 5.25 -6.25 4.67
N LEU A 4 6.30 -6.60 3.94
CA LEU A 4 7.64 -6.77 4.50
C LEU A 4 8.34 -5.41 4.53
N LYS A 5 8.67 -4.93 5.74
CA LYS A 5 9.29 -3.61 5.95
C LYS A 5 10.55 -3.42 5.10
N ASP A 6 10.69 -2.22 4.52
CA ASP A 6 11.81 -1.82 3.68
C ASP A 6 13.20 -2.10 4.27
N ASP A 7 13.41 -1.80 5.56
CA ASP A 7 14.69 -2.07 6.24
C ASP A 7 15.03 -3.56 6.25
N ARG A 8 14.01 -4.43 6.41
CA ARG A 8 14.19 -5.88 6.39
C ARG A 8 14.49 -6.37 4.99
N VAL A 9 13.79 -5.84 3.98
CA VAL A 9 14.07 -6.14 2.57
C VAL A 9 15.50 -5.75 2.20
N ASN A 10 15.91 -4.52 2.53
CA ASN A 10 17.26 -4.03 2.26
C ASN A 10 18.35 -4.86 2.95
N ALA A 11 18.11 -5.33 4.17
CA ALA A 11 19.05 -6.19 4.89
C ALA A 11 19.23 -7.57 4.22
N LEU A 12 18.17 -8.14 3.63
CA LEU A 12 18.17 -9.47 3.03
C LEU A 12 18.51 -9.47 1.53
N LEU A 13 18.35 -8.33 0.85
CA LEU A 13 18.57 -8.21 -0.59
C LEU A 13 19.97 -8.68 -1.05
N PRO A 14 21.08 -8.43 -0.32
CA PRO A 14 22.39 -8.96 -0.70
C PRO A 14 22.48 -10.49 -0.70
N ALA A 15 21.68 -11.17 0.12
CA ALA A 15 21.57 -12.63 0.11
C ALA A 15 20.73 -13.10 -1.09
N VAL A 16 19.61 -12.42 -1.37
CA VAL A 16 18.73 -12.71 -2.51
C VAL A 16 19.48 -12.54 -3.85
N GLN A 17 20.30 -11.49 -3.97
CA GLN A 17 21.09 -11.24 -5.19
C GLN A 17 22.07 -12.38 -5.51
N LYS A 18 22.51 -13.13 -4.49
CA LYS A 18 23.41 -14.28 -4.65
C LYS A 18 22.68 -15.58 -5.05
N LEU A 19 21.35 -15.58 -5.05
CA LEU A 19 20.58 -16.75 -5.48
C LEU A 19 20.75 -16.93 -7.00
N PRO A 20 21.11 -18.13 -7.49
CA PRO A 20 21.44 -18.34 -8.91
C PRO A 20 20.35 -17.90 -9.89
N LYS A 21 19.07 -18.07 -9.53
CA LYS A 21 17.94 -17.66 -10.37
C LYS A 21 17.85 -16.13 -10.49
N VAL A 22 17.99 -15.43 -9.36
CA VAL A 22 17.93 -13.95 -9.32
C VAL A 22 19.14 -13.35 -10.00
N SER A 23 20.33 -13.88 -9.75
CA SER A 23 21.56 -13.38 -10.39
C SER A 23 21.51 -13.54 -11.92
N SER A 24 21.03 -14.69 -12.42
CA SER A 24 20.90 -14.94 -13.85
C SER A 24 19.88 -14.01 -14.51
N ALA A 25 18.70 -13.85 -13.90
CA ALA A 25 17.66 -12.94 -14.40
C ALA A 25 18.15 -11.47 -14.38
N TRP A 26 18.87 -11.09 -13.33
CA TRP A 26 19.46 -9.76 -13.21
C TRP A 26 20.49 -9.46 -14.30
N GLU A 27 21.38 -10.42 -14.59
CA GLU A 27 22.36 -10.27 -15.67
C GLU A 27 21.69 -10.16 -17.05
N GLU A 28 20.63 -10.92 -17.29
CA GLU A 28 19.85 -10.83 -18.53
C GLU A 28 19.17 -9.46 -18.66
N PHE A 29 18.45 -9.04 -17.62
CA PHE A 29 17.85 -7.72 -17.52
C PHE A 29 18.90 -6.63 -17.81
N ALA A 30 20.03 -6.63 -17.09
CA ALA A 30 21.06 -5.60 -17.24
C ALA A 30 21.63 -5.53 -18.67
N LYS A 31 21.79 -6.68 -19.34
CA LYS A 31 22.24 -6.73 -20.74
C LYS A 31 21.21 -6.11 -21.69
N VAL A 32 19.94 -6.48 -21.56
CA VAL A 32 18.86 -5.95 -22.42
C VAL A 32 18.67 -4.46 -22.18
N TRP A 33 18.62 -4.06 -20.90
CA TRP A 33 18.45 -2.69 -20.45
C TRP A 33 19.56 -1.78 -21.00
N ALA A 34 20.82 -2.19 -20.88
CA ALA A 34 21.96 -1.45 -21.42
C ALA A 34 21.94 -1.38 -22.95
N ARG A 35 21.55 -2.46 -23.65
CA ARG A 35 21.42 -2.46 -25.12
C ARG A 35 20.37 -1.46 -25.61
N CYS A 36 19.34 -1.19 -24.80
CA CYS A 36 18.32 -0.19 -25.05
C CYS A 36 18.75 1.25 -24.67
N GLY A 37 19.99 1.45 -24.19
CA GLY A 37 20.51 2.77 -23.81
C GLY A 37 19.88 3.35 -22.55
N LEU A 38 19.29 2.51 -21.70
CA LEU A 38 18.67 2.91 -20.44
C LEU A 38 19.72 2.95 -19.30
N PRO A 39 19.53 3.81 -18.29
CA PRO A 39 20.51 3.98 -17.20
C PRO A 39 20.67 2.68 -16.41
N HIS A 40 21.90 2.42 -15.96
CA HIS A 40 22.18 1.30 -15.08
C HIS A 40 21.37 1.44 -13.78
N GLN A 41 20.65 0.38 -13.42
CA GLN A 41 19.96 0.26 -12.14
C GLN A 41 20.68 -0.75 -11.27
N ALA A 42 20.67 -0.59 -9.96
CA ALA A 42 21.08 -1.65 -9.04
C ALA A 42 19.85 -2.46 -8.62
N LEU A 43 20.02 -3.76 -8.37
CA LEU A 43 18.99 -4.54 -7.70
C LEU A 43 18.79 -3.95 -6.30
N SER A 44 17.67 -3.26 -6.12
CA SER A 44 17.35 -2.42 -4.95
C SER A 44 15.86 -2.48 -4.68
N LEU A 45 15.45 -2.07 -3.48
CA LEU A 45 14.04 -1.94 -3.13
C LEU A 45 13.26 -1.07 -4.15
N ALA A 46 13.85 0.05 -4.59
CA ALA A 46 13.23 0.95 -5.57
C ALA A 46 12.96 0.27 -6.92
N LEU A 47 13.79 -0.71 -7.30
CA LEU A 47 13.57 -1.48 -8.52
C LEU A 47 12.49 -2.55 -8.30
N ILE A 48 12.58 -3.33 -7.22
CA ILE A 48 11.71 -4.50 -6.99
C ILE A 48 10.31 -4.13 -6.50
N GLY A 49 10.15 -2.95 -5.88
CA GLY A 49 8.88 -2.51 -5.29
C GLY A 49 8.55 -3.13 -3.93
N PRO A 50 7.33 -2.91 -3.41
CA PRO A 50 6.90 -3.44 -2.12
C PRO A 50 6.82 -4.97 -2.16
N VAL A 51 7.34 -5.62 -1.11
CA VAL A 51 7.32 -7.08 -0.98
C VAL A 51 6.21 -7.48 -0.02
N PHE A 52 5.29 -8.31 -0.49
CA PHE A 52 4.23 -8.87 0.32
C PHE A 52 4.51 -10.34 0.61
N ILE A 53 4.23 -10.76 1.83
CA ILE A 53 4.39 -12.14 2.26
C ILE A 53 3.05 -12.73 2.67
N ALA A 54 2.86 -14.03 2.42
CA ALA A 54 1.70 -14.72 2.93
C ALA A 54 1.77 -14.78 4.46
N GLY A 55 0.75 -14.24 5.11
CA GLY A 55 0.64 -14.19 6.56
C GLY A 55 -0.72 -13.64 6.98
N PRO A 56 -1.04 -13.70 8.28
CA PRO A 56 -2.27 -13.13 8.80
C PRO A 56 -2.32 -11.62 8.49
N PRO A 57 -3.52 -11.05 8.31
CA PRO A 57 -3.67 -9.63 8.08
C PRO A 57 -3.07 -8.84 9.25
N GLU A 58 -2.58 -7.65 8.95
CA GLU A 58 -2.14 -6.72 9.99
C GLU A 58 -3.34 -6.34 10.88
N PRO A 59 -3.12 -6.15 12.19
CA PRO A 59 -4.19 -5.73 13.08
C PRO A 59 -4.72 -4.35 12.69
N LEU A 60 -6.04 -4.17 12.72
CA LEU A 60 -6.70 -2.90 12.38
C LEU A 60 -6.39 -1.77 13.38
N LEU A 61 -5.98 -2.13 14.59
CA LEU A 61 -5.62 -1.20 15.66
C LEU A 61 -4.27 -1.59 16.26
N ASP A 62 -3.57 -0.60 16.82
CA ASP A 62 -2.42 -0.86 17.67
C ASP A 62 -2.84 -1.66 18.93
N THR A 63 -1.84 -2.22 19.62
CA THR A 63 -2.09 -3.10 20.78
C THR A 63 -2.83 -2.40 21.90
N ALA A 64 -2.52 -1.13 22.20
CA ALA A 64 -3.15 -0.41 23.31
C ALA A 64 -4.60 -0.05 22.99
N SER A 65 -4.84 0.43 21.77
CA SER A 65 -6.18 0.76 21.27
C SER A 65 -7.06 -0.48 21.20
N ARG A 66 -6.54 -1.62 20.72
CA ARG A 66 -7.27 -2.90 20.72
C ARG A 66 -7.70 -3.34 22.12
N ILE A 67 -6.75 -3.36 23.07
CA ILE A 67 -7.04 -3.78 24.45
C ILE A 67 -8.10 -2.88 25.07
N ARG A 68 -8.02 -1.56 24.81
CA ARG A 68 -9.04 -0.61 25.27
C ARG A 68 -10.40 -0.86 24.61
N ALA A 69 -10.43 -1.17 23.32
CA ALA A 69 -11.64 -1.46 22.59
C ALA A 69 -12.36 -2.74 23.06
N GLN A 70 -11.62 -3.69 23.65
CA GLN A 70 -12.18 -4.91 24.25
C GLN A 70 -12.88 -4.69 25.60
N ASP A 71 -12.68 -3.54 26.27
CA ASP A 71 -13.26 -3.31 27.59
C ASP A 71 -14.79 -3.14 27.51
N PRO A 72 -15.60 -4.05 28.09
CA PRO A 72 -17.05 -3.94 28.06
C PRO A 72 -17.58 -2.73 28.85
N ASN A 73 -16.78 -2.16 29.75
CA ASN A 73 -17.12 -0.98 30.55
C ASN A 73 -16.91 0.34 29.81
N LEU A 74 -16.33 0.33 28.62
CA LEU A 74 -16.22 1.50 27.75
C LEU A 74 -17.30 1.51 26.67
N PHE A 75 -17.49 2.66 26.04
CA PHE A 75 -18.31 2.85 24.85
C PHE A 75 -17.40 2.88 23.63
N GLN A 76 -17.75 2.17 22.57
CA GLN A 76 -16.93 2.02 21.38
C GLN A 76 -17.63 2.71 20.21
N LEU A 77 -17.09 3.80 19.68
CA LEU A 77 -17.63 4.47 18.50
C LEU A 77 -16.88 3.98 17.26
N VAL A 78 -17.56 3.22 16.41
CA VAL A 78 -17.07 2.90 15.06
C VAL A 78 -17.65 3.89 14.08
N PHE A 79 -16.84 4.53 13.25
CA PHE A 79 -17.30 5.59 12.35
C PHE A 79 -16.56 5.61 11.02
N ALA A 80 -17.18 6.22 10.01
CA ALA A 80 -16.54 6.48 8.72
C ALA A 80 -15.54 7.64 8.85
N GLY A 81 -14.26 7.31 8.87
CA GLY A 81 -13.12 8.22 8.88
C GLY A 81 -12.58 8.54 7.48
N GLU A 82 -11.35 9.03 7.41
CA GLU A 82 -10.76 9.50 6.13
C GLU A 82 -10.43 8.33 5.18
N VAL A 83 -9.88 7.24 5.71
CA VAL A 83 -9.35 6.11 4.92
C VAL A 83 -10.20 4.83 5.10
N GLY A 84 -11.38 4.93 5.71
CA GLY A 84 -12.27 3.79 5.96
C GLY A 84 -12.99 3.88 7.29
N LEU A 85 -13.21 2.73 7.93
CA LEU A 85 -13.78 2.67 9.28
C LEU A 85 -12.68 2.89 10.34
N GLU A 86 -13.01 3.69 11.34
CA GLU A 86 -12.17 4.01 12.49
C GLU A 86 -12.89 3.65 13.79
N LEU A 87 -12.15 3.45 14.88
CA LEU A 87 -12.68 3.10 16.21
C LEU A 87 -12.06 3.97 17.30
N GLU A 88 -12.91 4.59 18.13
CA GLU A 88 -12.52 5.33 19.32
C GLU A 88 -13.26 4.79 20.58
N SER A 89 -12.58 4.73 21.72
CA SER A 89 -13.15 4.24 22.99
C SER A 89 -13.35 5.35 24.03
N PHE A 90 -14.54 5.40 24.63
CA PHE A 90 -14.99 6.45 25.56
C PHE A 90 -15.38 5.89 26.93
N GLU A 91 -15.12 6.65 27.99
CA GLU A 91 -15.54 6.34 29.36
C GLU A 91 -17.05 6.55 29.59
N SER A 92 -17.67 7.42 28.78
CA SER A 92 -19.08 7.80 28.94
C SER A 92 -19.84 7.84 27.62
N GLN A 93 -21.14 7.55 27.68
CA GLN A 93 -22.03 7.63 26.53
C GLN A 93 -22.11 9.05 25.97
N ALA A 94 -22.18 10.06 26.86
CA ALA A 94 -22.28 11.46 26.46
C ALA A 94 -21.10 11.91 25.60
N SER A 95 -19.87 11.52 25.96
CA SER A 95 -18.68 11.84 25.17
C SER A 95 -18.68 11.14 23.81
N ALA A 96 -19.12 9.88 23.76
CA ALA A 96 -19.25 9.15 22.50
C ALA A 96 -20.30 9.78 21.58
N GLU A 97 -21.44 10.22 22.13
CA GLU A 97 -22.50 10.91 21.39
C GLU A 97 -22.06 12.30 20.91
N GLU A 98 -21.30 13.05 21.72
CA GLU A 98 -20.71 14.33 21.30
C GLU A 98 -19.76 14.13 20.11
N ARG A 99 -18.90 13.10 20.18
CA ARG A 99 -18.02 12.75 19.06
C ARG A 99 -18.84 12.35 17.83
N LEU A 100 -19.83 11.47 17.98
CA LEU A 100 -20.73 11.04 16.91
C LEU A 100 -21.43 12.23 16.25
N ALA A 101 -21.88 13.21 17.04
CA ALA A 101 -22.51 14.43 16.55
C ALA A 101 -21.53 15.33 15.78
N ALA A 102 -20.26 15.36 16.18
CA ALA A 102 -19.21 16.16 15.56
C ALA A 102 -18.65 15.55 14.26
N LEU A 103 -18.94 14.28 13.96
CA LEU A 103 -18.49 13.65 12.72
C LEU A 103 -19.01 14.41 11.50
N ARG A 104 -18.16 14.55 10.49
CA ARG A 104 -18.49 15.18 9.22
C ARG A 104 -18.48 14.12 8.13
N LYS A 105 -18.97 14.49 6.96
CA LYS A 105 -18.89 13.66 5.76
C LYS A 105 -17.42 13.35 5.45
N SER A 106 -17.09 12.08 5.24
CA SER A 106 -15.76 11.61 4.91
C SER A 106 -15.44 11.79 3.42
N GLU A 107 -14.19 11.50 3.04
CA GLU A 107 -13.75 11.53 1.64
C GLU A 107 -14.47 10.50 0.75
N ILE A 108 -14.93 9.38 1.35
CA ILE A 108 -15.64 8.30 0.65
C ILE A 108 -17.15 8.53 0.56
N ASP A 109 -17.61 9.78 0.74
CA ASP A 109 -19.03 10.17 0.73
C ASP A 109 -19.90 9.54 1.84
N GLU A 110 -19.30 8.86 2.82
CA GLU A 110 -19.97 8.27 3.99
C GLU A 110 -20.07 9.31 5.13
N GLU A 111 -21.09 9.23 5.99
CA GLU A 111 -21.19 10.11 7.16
C GLU A 111 -21.71 9.36 8.39
N GLY A 112 -20.97 9.51 9.49
CA GLY A 112 -21.39 9.12 10.82
C GLY A 112 -20.85 7.77 11.31
N GLY A 113 -21.54 7.14 12.25
CA GLY A 113 -21.07 5.95 12.95
C GLY A 113 -22.08 5.34 13.93
N ILE A 114 -21.63 4.31 14.64
CA ILE A 114 -22.40 3.53 15.61
C ILE A 114 -21.62 3.47 16.91
N ILE A 115 -22.30 3.78 18.02
CA ILE A 115 -21.79 3.59 19.37
C ILE A 115 -22.22 2.22 19.86
N PHE A 116 -21.26 1.42 20.29
CA PHE A 116 -21.46 0.10 20.87
C PHE A 116 -21.14 0.11 22.37
N LYS A 117 -21.86 -0.72 23.12
CA LYS A 117 -21.61 -1.03 24.52
C LYS A 117 -21.64 -2.53 24.71
N ALA A 118 -20.54 -3.10 25.21
CA ALA A 118 -20.38 -4.55 25.36
C ALA A 118 -20.78 -5.34 24.09
N GLY A 119 -20.41 -4.82 22.91
CA GLY A 119 -20.70 -5.42 21.60
C GLY A 119 -22.10 -5.14 21.04
N ALA A 120 -23.00 -4.49 21.78
CA ALA A 120 -24.34 -4.16 21.31
C ALA A 120 -24.45 -2.68 20.90
N PRO A 121 -25.09 -2.34 19.76
CA PRO A 121 -25.31 -0.95 19.37
C PRO A 121 -26.26 -0.25 20.35
N VAL A 122 -25.89 0.95 20.82
CA VAL A 122 -26.69 1.76 21.76
C VAL A 122 -27.11 3.11 21.19
N ALA A 123 -26.40 3.62 20.19
CA ALA A 123 -26.76 4.83 19.45
C ALA A 123 -26.12 4.81 18.06
N GLU A 124 -26.76 5.45 17.09
CA GLU A 124 -26.24 5.51 15.72
C GLU A 124 -26.65 6.79 15.00
N ARG A 125 -25.80 7.23 14.07
CA ARG A 125 -26.11 8.26 13.11
C ARG A 125 -25.40 7.89 11.82
N LEU A 126 -26.15 7.43 10.83
CA LEU A 126 -25.60 6.88 9.60
C LEU A 126 -26.25 7.56 8.39
N LYS A 127 -25.44 8.07 7.48
CA LYS A 127 -25.85 8.38 6.11
C LYS A 127 -24.88 7.66 5.19
N LEU A 128 -25.27 6.46 4.78
CA LEU A 128 -24.39 5.57 4.06
C LEU A 128 -24.72 5.52 2.57
N LYS A 129 -23.69 5.40 1.75
CA LYS A 129 -23.83 5.30 0.28
C LYS A 129 -23.35 3.94 -0.24
N TYR A 130 -22.29 3.40 0.35
CA TYR A 130 -21.63 2.17 -0.04
C TYR A 130 -21.46 1.20 1.13
N LEU A 131 -21.40 1.69 2.37
CA LEU A 131 -21.31 0.84 3.57
C LEU A 131 -22.69 0.39 4.06
N GLU A 132 -22.71 -0.78 4.70
CA GLU A 132 -23.85 -1.33 5.42
C GLU A 132 -23.63 -1.24 6.93
N LYS A 133 -24.71 -1.35 7.71
CA LYS A 133 -24.64 -1.26 9.18
C LYS A 133 -23.80 -2.41 9.76
N GLU A 134 -23.87 -3.56 9.12
CA GLU A 134 -23.17 -4.80 9.42
C GLU A 134 -21.65 -4.63 9.34
N ASP A 135 -21.15 -3.75 8.46
CA ASP A 135 -19.71 -3.47 8.31
C ASP A 135 -19.12 -2.86 9.58
N PHE A 136 -19.87 -2.01 10.29
CA PHE A 136 -19.43 -1.38 11.53
C PHE A 136 -19.29 -2.42 12.66
N LEU A 137 -20.21 -3.39 12.73
CA LEU A 137 -20.14 -4.48 13.70
C LEU A 137 -19.01 -5.47 13.36
N GLY A 138 -18.87 -5.81 12.08
CA GLY A 138 -17.77 -6.62 11.58
C GLY A 138 -16.42 -5.99 11.91
N PHE A 139 -16.27 -4.70 11.63
CA PHE A 139 -15.07 -3.94 11.95
C PHE A 139 -14.76 -3.96 13.44
N LEU A 140 -15.74 -3.72 14.33
CA LEU A 140 -15.50 -3.80 15.78
C LEU A 140 -15.00 -5.20 16.20
N THR A 141 -15.60 -6.24 15.63
CA THR A 141 -15.25 -7.64 15.94
C THR A 141 -13.82 -7.95 15.49
N ASP A 142 -13.46 -7.57 14.26
CA ASP A 142 -12.14 -7.81 13.70
C ASP A 142 -11.07 -6.94 14.37
N ALA A 143 -11.38 -5.68 14.66
CA ALA A 143 -10.47 -4.74 15.29
C ALA A 143 -10.12 -5.12 16.73
N THR A 144 -11.03 -5.82 17.41
CA THR A 144 -10.82 -6.34 18.77
C THR A 144 -10.25 -7.75 18.79
N LYS A 145 -10.10 -8.45 17.65
CA LYS A 145 -9.54 -9.80 17.62
C LYS A 145 -8.04 -9.78 17.95
N GLU A 146 -7.58 -10.73 18.77
CA GLU A 146 -6.14 -10.90 18.98
C GLU A 146 -5.48 -11.31 17.66
N PRO A 147 -4.43 -10.60 17.20
CA PRO A 147 -3.79 -10.90 15.94
C PRO A 147 -3.10 -12.25 16.04
N GLU A 148 -3.31 -13.07 15.02
CA GLU A 148 -2.58 -14.32 14.85
C GLU A 148 -1.10 -13.98 14.65
N LYS A 149 -0.24 -14.47 15.54
CA LYS A 149 1.21 -14.35 15.36
C LYS A 149 1.65 -15.45 14.41
N ALA A 150 1.97 -15.10 13.17
CA ALA A 150 2.75 -15.99 12.31
C ALA A 150 4.24 -15.73 12.54
N GLU A 151 4.97 -16.75 12.98
CA GLU A 151 6.42 -16.73 12.90
C GLU A 151 6.81 -16.91 11.44
N ILE A 152 7.07 -15.79 10.76
CA ILE A 152 7.64 -15.79 9.43
C ILE A 152 9.12 -16.13 9.57
N SER A 153 9.54 -17.23 8.94
CA SER A 153 10.96 -17.59 8.88
C SER A 153 11.72 -16.73 7.88
N GLU A 154 13.00 -16.48 8.13
CA GLU A 154 13.87 -15.77 7.18
C GLU A 154 13.91 -16.45 5.81
N ALA A 155 13.76 -17.78 5.75
CA ALA A 155 13.66 -18.52 4.49
C ALA A 155 12.43 -18.09 3.66
N GLN A 156 11.29 -17.83 4.30
CA GLN A 156 10.09 -17.33 3.63
C GLN A 156 10.26 -15.86 3.20
N GLU A 157 10.94 -15.03 4.00
CA GLU A 157 11.26 -13.65 3.61
C GLU A 157 12.16 -13.63 2.36
N LEU A 158 13.23 -14.43 2.36
CA LEU A 158 14.13 -14.56 1.21
C LEU A 158 13.39 -15.06 -0.03
N GLN A 159 12.46 -15.99 0.13
CA GLN A 159 11.63 -16.47 -0.97
C GLN A 159 10.71 -15.37 -1.52
N ALA A 160 10.04 -14.61 -0.64
CA ALA A 160 9.14 -13.52 -1.05
C ALA A 160 9.90 -12.40 -1.78
N ILE A 161 11.06 -11.99 -1.26
CA ILE A 161 11.91 -10.98 -1.91
C ILE A 161 12.45 -11.52 -3.24
N SER A 162 12.88 -12.79 -3.29
CA SER A 162 13.32 -13.43 -4.54
C SER A 162 12.22 -13.47 -5.59
N GLN A 163 10.97 -13.74 -5.18
CA GLN A 163 9.84 -13.79 -6.09
C GLN A 163 9.51 -12.39 -6.63
N ALA A 164 9.39 -11.39 -5.75
CA ALA A 164 9.16 -10.00 -6.16
C ALA A 164 10.24 -9.49 -7.11
N ALA A 165 11.52 -9.80 -6.82
CA ALA A 165 12.63 -9.46 -7.71
C ALA A 165 12.49 -10.14 -9.08
N LEU A 166 12.19 -11.44 -9.13
CA LEU A 166 12.06 -12.16 -10.40
C LEU A 166 10.87 -11.65 -11.23
N GLU A 167 9.70 -11.49 -10.62
CA GLU A 167 8.50 -10.96 -11.27
C GLU A 167 8.79 -9.59 -11.88
N ARG A 168 9.41 -8.70 -11.11
CA ARG A 168 9.72 -7.35 -11.58
C ARG A 168 10.76 -7.33 -12.71
N LEU A 169 11.78 -8.19 -12.65
CA LEU A 169 12.75 -8.33 -13.74
C LEU A 169 12.13 -8.94 -14.99
N GLU A 170 11.23 -9.92 -14.83
CA GLU A 170 10.49 -10.55 -15.94
C GLU A 170 9.53 -9.56 -16.62
N GLU A 171 8.94 -8.64 -15.87
CA GLU A 171 8.13 -7.54 -16.43
C GLU A 171 8.97 -6.51 -17.20
N LEU A 172 10.06 -6.03 -16.60
CA LEU A 172 10.82 -4.91 -17.16
C LEU A 172 11.75 -5.30 -18.31
N THR A 173 12.27 -6.52 -18.33
CA THR A 173 13.18 -7.01 -19.38
C THR A 173 12.57 -6.91 -20.79
N PRO A 174 11.37 -7.47 -21.06
CA PRO A 174 10.73 -7.35 -22.37
C PRO A 174 10.20 -5.95 -22.65
N LEU A 175 9.94 -5.13 -21.62
CA LEU A 175 9.44 -3.76 -21.75
C LEU A 175 10.53 -2.74 -22.13
N ALA A 176 11.81 -3.05 -21.86
CA ALA A 176 12.95 -2.15 -22.08
C ALA A 176 13.01 -1.50 -23.48
N PRO A 177 12.74 -2.22 -24.61
CA PRO A 177 12.71 -1.60 -25.94
C PRO A 177 11.60 -0.55 -26.09
N GLU A 178 10.45 -0.77 -25.48
CA GLU A 178 9.33 0.18 -25.52
C GLU A 178 9.63 1.42 -24.66
N ILE A 179 10.23 1.23 -23.48
CA ILE A 179 10.72 2.34 -22.64
C ILE A 179 11.71 3.20 -23.43
N ALA A 180 12.68 2.59 -24.12
CA ALA A 180 13.65 3.30 -24.93
C ALA A 180 12.99 4.05 -26.11
N LYS A 181 11.96 3.47 -26.74
CA LYS A 181 11.19 4.13 -27.79
C LYS A 181 10.45 5.36 -27.26
N VAL A 182 9.72 5.22 -26.15
CA VAL A 182 8.99 6.33 -25.52
C VAL A 182 9.96 7.43 -25.08
N LYS A 183 11.09 7.08 -24.46
CA LYS A 183 12.15 8.03 -24.12
C LYS A 183 12.59 8.84 -25.35
N ALA A 184 12.89 8.17 -26.47
CA ALA A 184 13.33 8.84 -27.69
C ALA A 184 12.24 9.77 -28.27
N GLU A 185 10.96 9.41 -28.18
CA GLU A 185 9.84 10.26 -28.59
C GLU A 185 9.76 11.56 -27.78
N TYR A 186 10.02 11.51 -26.47
CA TYR A 186 10.05 12.71 -25.62
C TYR A 186 11.33 13.53 -25.83
N GLU A 187 12.49 12.89 -25.98
CA GLU A 187 13.75 13.59 -26.29
C GLU A 187 13.65 14.34 -27.64
N ALA A 188 12.98 13.77 -28.63
CA ALA A 188 12.78 14.38 -29.94
C ALA A 188 11.89 15.64 -29.91
N GLN A 189 11.08 15.83 -28.86
CA GLN A 189 10.28 17.04 -28.70
C GLN A 189 11.13 18.27 -28.36
N GLY A 190 12.35 18.07 -27.81
CA GLY A 190 13.30 19.14 -27.55
C GLY A 190 12.80 20.20 -26.55
N SER A 191 11.84 19.84 -25.69
CA SER A 191 11.30 20.75 -24.68
C SER A 191 12.34 21.02 -23.59
N SER A 192 12.41 22.28 -23.15
CA SER A 192 13.23 22.67 -21.98
C SER A 192 12.56 22.32 -20.65
N GLU A 193 11.26 22.03 -20.67
CA GLU A 193 10.46 21.69 -19.50
C GLU A 193 9.84 20.29 -19.67
N PRO A 194 9.69 19.52 -18.58
CA PRO A 194 9.08 18.20 -18.66
C PRO A 194 7.63 18.30 -19.12
N SER A 195 7.27 17.47 -20.09
CA SER A 195 5.87 17.36 -20.52
C SER A 195 5.02 16.76 -19.41
N ILE A 196 3.77 17.21 -19.26
CA ILE A 196 2.82 16.64 -18.29
C ILE A 196 1.89 15.66 -19.01
N ALA A 197 1.96 14.39 -18.65
CA ALA A 197 1.09 13.35 -19.19
C ALA A 197 -0.12 13.11 -18.26
N TYR A 198 -1.33 13.30 -18.78
CA TYR A 198 -2.58 13.09 -18.03
C TYR A 198 -3.27 11.77 -18.42
N GLY A 199 -4.12 11.25 -17.53
CA GLY A 199 -4.97 10.08 -17.78
C GLY A 199 -4.36 8.79 -17.25
N ARG A 200 -4.47 7.70 -18.03
CA ARG A 200 -3.96 6.37 -17.67
C ARG A 200 -2.68 6.08 -18.47
N PRO A 201 -1.49 6.45 -17.96
CA PRO A 201 -0.24 6.25 -18.68
C PRO A 201 0.04 4.76 -18.89
N SER A 202 0.64 4.41 -20.03
CA SER A 202 1.16 3.06 -20.26
C SER A 202 2.28 2.73 -19.26
N GLN A 203 2.54 1.44 -19.04
CA GLN A 203 3.62 1.01 -18.14
C GLN A 203 4.97 1.59 -18.58
N ALA A 204 5.28 1.56 -19.88
CA ALA A 204 6.52 2.16 -20.41
C ALA A 204 6.63 3.67 -20.10
N LEU A 205 5.53 4.42 -20.18
CA LEU A 205 5.53 5.85 -19.85
C LEU A 205 5.73 6.09 -18.35
N GLN A 206 5.18 5.24 -17.49
CA GLN A 206 5.41 5.30 -16.05
C GLN A 206 6.89 5.09 -15.71
N GLU A 207 7.52 4.09 -16.32
CA GLU A 207 8.97 3.85 -16.17
C GLU A 207 9.81 5.03 -16.70
N VAL A 208 9.44 5.61 -17.85
CA VAL A 208 10.14 6.81 -18.38
C VAL A 208 10.01 7.99 -17.42
N ALA A 209 8.83 8.23 -16.84
CA ALA A 209 8.63 9.31 -15.88
C ALA A 209 9.47 9.12 -14.62
N GLN A 210 9.63 7.88 -14.15
CA GLN A 210 10.45 7.56 -12.98
C GLN A 210 11.95 7.69 -13.27
N LEU A 211 12.40 7.20 -14.42
CA LEU A 211 13.83 7.18 -14.78
C LEU A 211 14.33 8.52 -15.32
N PHE A 212 13.45 9.29 -15.97
CA PHE A 212 13.76 10.54 -16.64
C PHE A 212 12.72 11.62 -16.30
N PRO A 213 12.61 12.03 -15.01
CA PRO A 213 11.60 13.00 -14.57
C PRO A 213 11.74 14.39 -15.22
N HIS A 214 12.88 14.67 -15.86
CA HIS A 214 13.11 15.89 -16.63
C HIS A 214 12.48 15.87 -18.04
N LEU A 215 12.09 14.70 -18.55
CA LEU A 215 11.42 14.56 -19.86
C LEU A 215 9.90 14.61 -19.73
N VAL A 216 9.37 13.92 -18.72
CA VAL A 216 7.93 13.80 -18.51
C VAL A 216 7.60 13.64 -17.03
N THR A 217 6.52 14.29 -16.61
CA THR A 217 5.89 14.11 -15.30
C THR A 217 4.46 13.62 -15.50
N LEU A 218 3.98 12.76 -14.61
CA LEU A 218 2.61 12.27 -14.65
C LEU A 218 1.70 13.25 -13.91
N GLY A 219 0.73 13.82 -14.61
CA GLY A 219 -0.27 14.73 -14.06
C GLY A 219 -1.53 13.99 -13.59
N GLY A 220 -1.90 14.18 -12.32
CA GLY A 220 -3.04 13.50 -11.67
C GLY A 220 -2.61 12.77 -10.39
N CYS A 221 -3.53 12.04 -9.75
CA CYS A 221 -3.27 11.28 -8.52
C CYS A 221 -2.29 10.12 -8.78
N VAL A 222 -1.00 10.42 -8.83
CA VAL A 222 0.06 9.43 -8.62
C VAL A 222 0.16 9.26 -7.10
N PRO A 223 -0.07 8.05 -6.54
CA PRO A 223 0.20 7.82 -5.12
C PRO A 223 1.67 8.16 -4.83
N PRO A 224 1.98 8.84 -3.71
CA PRO A 224 3.35 9.21 -3.39
C PRO A 224 4.23 7.96 -3.29
N ALA A 225 5.46 8.09 -3.80
CA ALA A 225 6.52 7.08 -3.74
C ALA A 225 6.99 6.80 -2.31
#